data_AF-A0A239JPC4-F1
#
_entry.id   AF-A0A239JPC4-F1
#
_cell.length_a   1.000
_cell.length_b   1.000
_cell.length_c   1.000
_cell.angle_alpha   90.00
_cell.angle_beta   90.00
_cell.angle_gamma   90.00
#
_symmetry.space_group_name_H-M   'P 1'
#
loop_
_entity.id
_entity.type
_entity.pdbx_description
1 polymer ?
#
loop_
_entity_poly.entity_id
_entity_poly.type
_entity_poly.pdbx_seq_one_letter_code
_entity_poly.pdbx_strand_id
1 'polypeptide(L)'
;MSDFLLQARHQSVTRQHVFLQGAAGAAIAFAIHETADRTLEWSLGIIAIAVYAWAVSFVGGVLFSQAEQAVFAANMAMNDAKRREDKESISKASLDFSAYNKTAARYYKFQLWGLFVGAVLYVCGHGVHIAENSYRKSESAIEFLNINTGLSSIKAEHPAPEGARKETEVSATEIGAIKPTPAPSPGTPLAPHPLPQSRTP
;
A
#
# COMPACT_ATOMS: atom_id res chain seq x y z
N MET A 1 11.95 25.95 -30.10
CA MET A 1 10.70 25.59 -29.38
C MET A 1 10.61 24.08 -29.11
N SER A 2 11.12 23.20 -29.98
CA SER A 2 11.20 21.74 -29.78
C SER A 2 11.97 21.32 -28.52
N ASP A 3 13.09 21.96 -28.25
CA ASP A 3 14.01 21.50 -27.19
C ASP A 3 13.44 21.73 -25.79
N PHE A 4 12.66 22.80 -25.63
CA PHE A 4 11.92 23.08 -24.39
C PHE A 4 10.90 21.98 -24.06
N LEU A 5 10.13 21.53 -25.06
CA LEU A 5 9.14 20.46 -24.86
C LEU A 5 9.82 19.12 -24.54
N LEU A 6 10.96 18.83 -25.18
CA LEU A 6 11.74 17.64 -24.90
C LEU A 6 12.28 17.65 -23.46
N GLN A 7 12.82 18.78 -23.02
CA GLN A 7 13.33 18.96 -21.66
C GLN A 7 12.22 18.87 -20.60
N ALA A 8 11.06 19.49 -20.86
CA ALA A 8 9.90 19.40 -19.98
C ALA A 8 9.39 17.97 -19.83
N ARG A 9 9.33 17.21 -20.94
CA ARG A 9 8.97 15.77 -20.91
C ARG A 9 10.00 14.95 -20.14
N HIS A 10 11.28 15.26 -20.27
CA HIS A 10 12.32 14.53 -19.56
C HIS A 10 12.19 14.74 -18.04
N GLN A 11 12.04 16.00 -17.62
CA GLN A 11 11.84 16.33 -16.21
C GLN A 11 10.58 15.70 -15.61
N SER A 12 9.49 15.58 -16.37
CA SER A 12 8.26 14.97 -15.85
C SER A 12 8.43 13.46 -15.59
N VAL A 13 9.10 12.74 -16.48
CA VAL A 13 9.35 11.29 -16.32
C VAL A 13 10.25 11.02 -15.12
N THR A 14 11.35 11.76 -14.96
CA THR A 14 12.26 11.57 -13.82
C THR A 14 11.56 11.86 -12.49
N ARG A 15 10.75 12.93 -12.41
CA ARG A 15 9.98 13.25 -11.20
C ARG A 15 8.96 12.17 -10.85
N GLN A 16 8.28 11.62 -11.86
CA GLN A 16 7.31 10.54 -11.65
C GLN A 16 7.97 9.28 -11.08
N HIS A 17 9.14 8.90 -11.58
CA HIS A 17 9.86 7.73 -11.07
C HIS A 17 10.29 7.89 -9.61
N VAL A 18 10.90 9.03 -9.27
CA VAL A 18 11.30 9.33 -7.89
C VAL A 18 10.09 9.33 -6.95
N PHE A 19 8.97 9.89 -7.41
CA PHE A 19 7.70 9.85 -6.68
C PHE A 19 7.21 8.41 -6.45
N LEU A 20 7.18 7.57 -7.48
CA LEU A 20 6.75 6.17 -7.39
C LEU A 20 7.61 5.36 -6.42
N GLN A 21 8.92 5.61 -6.42
CA GLN A 21 9.84 4.93 -5.51
C GLN A 21 9.65 5.38 -4.06
N GLY A 22 9.42 6.68 -3.84
CA GLY A 22 9.03 7.20 -2.53
C GLY A 22 7.68 6.65 -2.06
N ALA A 23 6.69 6.55 -2.95
CA ALA A 23 5.38 6.00 -2.65
C ALA A 23 5.45 4.52 -2.23
N ALA A 24 6.27 3.71 -2.90
CA ALA A 24 6.50 2.31 -2.52
C ALA A 24 7.12 2.22 -1.11
N GLY A 25 8.16 3.01 -0.83
CA GLY A 25 8.78 3.05 0.50
C GLY A 25 7.82 3.50 1.61
N ALA A 26 7.02 4.53 1.34
CA ALA A 26 6.00 5.03 2.26
C ALA A 26 4.90 4.00 2.52
N ALA A 27 4.43 3.28 1.49
CA ALA A 27 3.42 2.24 1.64
C ALA A 27 3.91 1.07 2.49
N ILE A 28 5.16 0.64 2.30
CA ILE A 28 5.80 -0.40 3.12
C ILE A 28 5.90 0.07 4.58
N ALA A 29 6.43 1.26 4.82
CA ALA A 29 6.57 1.81 6.17
C ALA A 29 5.21 1.94 6.88
N PHE A 30 4.19 2.44 6.17
CA PHE A 30 2.84 2.57 6.67
C PHE A 30 2.23 1.21 7.04
N ALA A 31 2.36 0.21 6.17
CA ALA A 31 1.84 -1.12 6.47
C ALA A 31 2.53 -1.77 7.67
N ILE A 32 3.85 -1.62 7.82
CA ILE A 32 4.57 -2.11 9.00
C ILE A 32 4.10 -1.40 10.26
N HIS A 33 3.95 -0.08 10.23
CA HIS A 33 3.47 0.69 11.37
C HIS A 33 2.06 0.26 11.79
N GLU A 34 1.15 0.11 10.84
CA GLU A 34 -0.25 -0.27 11.06
C GLU A 34 -0.42 -1.73 11.52
N THR A 35 0.57 -2.59 11.27
CA THR A 35 0.52 -4.02 11.62
C THR A 35 1.38 -4.39 12.83
N ALA A 36 2.16 -3.46 13.38
CA ALA A 36 3.10 -3.73 14.47
C ALA A 36 2.43 -4.29 15.74
N ASP A 37 1.23 -3.82 16.07
CA ASP A 37 0.50 -4.19 17.28
C ASP A 37 -0.57 -5.27 17.04
N ARG A 38 -0.68 -5.81 15.82
CA ARG A 38 -1.72 -6.79 15.47
C ARG A 38 -1.30 -8.21 15.84
N THR A 39 -2.23 -8.99 16.39
CA THR A 39 -2.03 -10.42 16.61
C THR A 39 -1.91 -11.17 15.28
N LEU A 40 -1.19 -12.30 15.29
CA LEU A 40 -0.98 -13.11 14.09
C LEU A 40 -2.28 -13.78 13.64
N GLU A 41 -3.01 -13.13 12.73
CA GLU A 41 -4.22 -13.65 12.09
C GLU A 41 -3.96 -14.02 10.63
N TRP A 42 -4.86 -14.82 10.04
CA TRP A 42 -4.73 -15.24 8.64
C TRP A 42 -4.77 -14.05 7.66
N SER A 43 -5.56 -13.03 7.98
CA SER A 43 -5.62 -11.77 7.24
C SER A 43 -4.26 -11.05 7.16
N LEU A 44 -3.39 -11.22 8.15
CA LEU A 44 -2.03 -10.67 8.14
C LEU A 44 -1.16 -11.30 7.04
N GLY A 45 -1.42 -12.56 6.66
CA GLY A 45 -0.73 -13.22 5.56
C GLY A 45 -0.98 -12.54 4.21
N ILE A 46 -2.21 -12.11 3.95
CA ILE A 46 -2.57 -11.36 2.73
C ILE A 46 -1.86 -10.01 2.72
N ILE A 47 -1.83 -9.31 3.86
CA ILE A 47 -1.14 -8.03 4.01
C ILE A 47 0.38 -8.20 3.80
N ALA A 48 1.00 -9.27 4.30
CA ALA A 48 2.42 -9.56 4.08
C ALA A 48 2.75 -9.75 2.60
N ILE A 49 1.88 -10.43 1.83
CA ILE A 49 2.04 -10.58 0.37
C ILE A 49 1.92 -9.21 -0.32
N ALA A 50 1.01 -8.35 0.13
CA ALA A 50 0.89 -6.97 -0.38
C ALA A 50 2.19 -6.17 -0.17
N VAL A 51 2.76 -6.23 1.03
CA VAL A 51 4.04 -5.58 1.35
C VAL A 51 5.18 -6.14 0.50
N TYR A 52 5.22 -7.46 0.30
CA TYR A 52 6.19 -8.09 -0.58
C TYR A 52 6.07 -7.61 -2.03
N ALA A 53 4.85 -7.46 -2.55
CA ALA A 53 4.62 -6.91 -3.89
C ALA A 53 5.14 -5.46 -4.03
N TRP A 54 4.97 -4.62 -3.01
CA TRP A 54 5.57 -3.28 -2.98
C TRP A 54 7.09 -3.30 -2.88
N ALA A 55 7.67 -4.20 -2.09
CA ALA A 55 9.12 -4.36 -1.99
C ALA A 55 9.74 -4.78 -3.33
N VAL A 56 9.12 -5.75 -4.02
CA VAL A 56 9.55 -6.18 -5.36
C VAL A 56 9.39 -5.04 -6.38
N SER A 57 8.31 -4.26 -6.29
CA SER A 57 8.14 -3.04 -7.10
C SER A 57 9.24 -2.02 -6.84
N PHE A 58 9.63 -1.80 -5.59
CA PHE A 58 10.71 -0.89 -5.21
C PHE A 58 12.06 -1.33 -5.82
N VAL A 59 12.39 -2.63 -5.77
CA VAL A 59 13.57 -3.18 -6.45
C VAL A 59 13.50 -2.94 -7.96
N GLY A 60 12.33 -3.13 -8.57
CA GLY A 60 12.09 -2.78 -9.97
C GLY A 60 12.37 -1.31 -10.27
N GLY A 61 12.00 -0.41 -9.36
CA GLY A 61 12.31 1.03 -9.45
C GLY A 61 13.82 1.31 -9.39
N VAL A 62 14.58 0.62 -8.53
CA VAL A 62 16.05 0.74 -8.48
C VAL A 62 16.68 0.26 -9.79
N LEU A 63 16.24 -0.89 -10.31
CA LEU A 63 16.75 -1.45 -11.58
C LEU A 63 16.38 -0.56 -12.78
N PHE A 64 15.21 0.07 -12.77
CA PHE A 64 14.85 1.09 -13.74
C PHE A 64 15.85 2.24 -13.76
N SER A 65 16.21 2.78 -12.58
CA SER A 65 17.16 3.89 -12.48
C SER A 65 18.54 3.52 -13.05
N GLN A 66 19.02 2.30 -12.80
CA GLN A 66 20.27 1.80 -13.39
C GLN A 66 20.17 1.68 -14.92
N ALA A 67 19.06 1.17 -15.44
CA ALA A 67 18.84 1.07 -16.88
C ALA A 67 18.76 2.46 -17.54
N GLU A 68 18.15 3.44 -16.87
CA GLU A 68 18.08 4.81 -17.37
C GLU A 68 19.47 5.47 -17.44
N GLN A 69 20.31 5.26 -16.44
CA GLN A 69 21.71 5.70 -16.47
C GLN A 69 22.47 5.10 -17.67
N ALA A 70 22.25 3.82 -17.97
CA ALA A 70 22.84 3.17 -19.15
C ALA A 70 22.32 3.76 -20.47
N VAL A 71 21.03 4.13 -20.55
CA VAL A 71 20.45 4.84 -21.70
C VAL A 71 21.15 6.18 -21.93
N PHE A 72 21.39 6.95 -20.86
CA PHE A 72 22.11 8.23 -20.99
C PHE A 72 23.55 8.04 -21.44
N ALA A 73 24.26 7.05 -20.87
CA ALA A 73 25.62 6.72 -21.28
C ALA A 73 25.68 6.36 -22.78
N ALA A 74 24.75 5.51 -23.25
CA ALA A 74 24.65 5.15 -24.66
C ALA A 74 24.33 6.35 -25.56
N ASN A 75 23.46 7.26 -25.11
CA ASN A 75 23.14 8.49 -25.85
C ASN A 75 24.35 9.45 -25.94
N MET A 76 25.10 9.60 -24.85
CA MET A 76 26.36 10.37 -24.88
C MET A 76 27.38 9.74 -25.82
N ALA A 77 27.58 8.43 -25.75
CA ALA A 77 28.46 7.69 -26.66
C ALA A 77 28.05 7.87 -28.13
N MET A 78 26.75 7.85 -28.43
CA MET A 78 26.24 8.11 -29.78
C MET A 78 26.54 9.55 -30.24
N ASN A 79 26.42 10.54 -29.37
CA ASN A 79 26.76 11.93 -29.70
C ASN A 79 28.27 12.11 -29.93
N ASP A 80 29.12 11.45 -29.14
CA ASP A 80 30.56 11.46 -29.32
C ASP A 80 30.99 10.76 -30.60
N ALA A 81 30.37 9.62 -30.93
CA ALA A 81 30.61 8.91 -32.18
C ALA A 81 30.19 9.75 -33.40
N LYS A 82 29.07 10.48 -33.31
CA LYS A 82 28.64 11.44 -34.35
C LYS A 82 29.66 12.57 -34.54
N ARG A 83 30.24 13.10 -33.47
CA ARG A 83 31.30 14.13 -33.55
C ARG A 83 32.57 13.62 -34.23
N ARG A 84 32.86 12.33 -34.11
CA ARG A 84 34.02 11.67 -34.74
C ARG A 84 33.74 11.11 -36.13
N GLU A 85 32.50 11.24 -36.62
CA GLU A 85 32.03 10.67 -37.90
C GLU A 85 32.21 9.14 -38.02
N ASP A 86 32.29 8.44 -36.88
CA ASP A 86 32.47 6.99 -36.83
C ASP A 86 31.12 6.25 -36.93
N LYS A 87 30.80 5.77 -38.14
CA LYS A 87 29.54 5.08 -38.44
C LYS A 87 29.36 3.78 -37.65
N GLU A 88 30.44 3.06 -37.37
CA GLU A 88 30.36 1.77 -36.66
C GLU A 88 29.97 2.01 -35.19
N SER A 89 30.65 2.96 -34.54
CA SER A 89 30.34 3.35 -33.16
C SER A 89 28.92 3.92 -33.03
N ILE A 90 28.43 4.68 -34.01
CA ILE A 90 27.04 5.16 -34.03
C ILE A 90 26.05 4.00 -34.07
N SER A 91 26.28 3.01 -34.95
CA SER A 91 25.38 1.86 -35.09
C SER A 91 25.33 1.04 -33.79
N LYS A 92 26.50 0.77 -33.19
CA LYS A 92 26.59 0.05 -31.92
C LYS A 92 25.88 0.80 -30.78
N ALA A 93 26.18 2.09 -30.61
CA ALA A 93 25.54 2.90 -29.56
C ALA A 93 24.02 3.01 -29.74
N SER A 94 23.53 3.02 -30.99
CA SER A 94 22.10 3.02 -31.30
C SER A 94 21.41 1.71 -30.92
N LEU A 95 22.05 0.56 -31.18
CA LEU A 95 21.56 -0.75 -30.74
C LEU A 95 21.49 -0.84 -29.22
N ASP A 96 22.56 -0.43 -28.53
CA ASP A 96 22.63 -0.42 -27.07
C ASP A 96 21.56 0.50 -26.47
N PHE A 97 21.39 1.71 -27.02
CA PHE A 97 20.34 2.65 -26.61
C PHE A 97 18.94 2.02 -26.71
N SER A 98 18.63 1.36 -27.83
CA SER A 98 17.34 0.70 -28.04
C SER A 98 17.11 -0.44 -27.04
N ALA A 99 18.14 -1.26 -26.79
CA ALA A 99 18.07 -2.37 -25.84
C ALA A 99 17.85 -1.89 -24.40
N TYR A 100 18.61 -0.89 -23.94
CA TYR A 100 18.45 -0.34 -22.59
C TYR A 100 17.12 0.40 -22.42
N ASN A 101 16.69 1.15 -23.44
CA ASN A 101 15.41 1.87 -23.38
C ASN A 101 14.21 0.91 -23.29
N LYS A 102 14.24 -0.20 -24.04
CA LYS A 102 13.22 -1.26 -23.93
C LYS A 102 13.21 -1.92 -22.55
N THR A 103 14.39 -2.10 -21.96
CA THR A 103 14.55 -2.69 -20.63
C THR A 103 14.02 -1.75 -19.54
N ALA A 104 14.38 -0.47 -19.60
CA ALA A 104 13.84 0.56 -18.70
C ALA A 104 12.30 0.61 -18.78
N ALA A 105 11.72 0.63 -19.99
CA ALA A 105 10.26 0.63 -20.13
C ALA A 105 9.56 -0.59 -19.49
N ARG A 106 10.20 -1.77 -19.48
CA ARG A 106 9.66 -2.96 -18.80
C ARG A 106 9.70 -2.81 -17.29
N TYR A 107 10.82 -2.37 -16.72
CA TYR A 107 10.93 -2.16 -15.27
C TYR A 107 9.97 -1.10 -14.76
N TYR A 108 9.76 -0.02 -15.52
CA TYR A 108 8.76 0.99 -15.18
C TYR A 108 7.33 0.41 -15.11
N LYS A 109 6.92 -0.36 -16.12
CA LYS A 109 5.62 -1.03 -16.13
C LYS A 109 5.49 -2.02 -14.97
N PHE A 110 6.54 -2.78 -14.70
CA PHE A 110 6.59 -3.73 -13.60
C PHE A 110 6.44 -3.04 -12.23
N GLN A 111 7.12 -1.92 -12.01
CA GLN A 111 7.00 -1.11 -10.81
C GLN A 111 5.54 -0.62 -10.61
N LEU A 112 4.93 -0.08 -11.67
CA LEU A 112 3.56 0.43 -11.60
C LEU A 112 2.53 -0.67 -11.33
N TRP A 113 2.66 -1.83 -11.99
CA TRP A 113 1.81 -2.98 -11.72
C TRP A 113 2.02 -3.55 -10.32
N GLY A 114 3.26 -3.66 -9.85
CA GLY A 114 3.54 -4.15 -8.49
C GLY A 114 2.95 -3.24 -7.41
N LEU A 115 3.00 -1.91 -7.61
CA LEU A 115 2.35 -0.94 -6.73
C LEU A 115 0.83 -1.13 -6.71
N PHE A 116 0.21 -1.26 -7.89
CA PHE A 116 -1.22 -1.46 -8.02
C PHE A 116 -1.69 -2.77 -7.40
N VAL A 117 -1.02 -3.89 -7.72
CA VAL A 117 -1.32 -5.21 -7.16
C VAL A 117 -1.19 -5.20 -5.63
N GLY A 118 -0.11 -4.62 -5.09
CA GLY A 118 0.06 -4.47 -3.65
C GLY A 118 -1.06 -3.65 -3.01
N ALA A 119 -1.50 -2.56 -3.65
CA ALA A 119 -2.62 -1.75 -3.14
C ALA A 119 -3.93 -2.52 -3.09
N VAL A 120 -4.26 -3.28 -4.14
CA VAL A 120 -5.47 -4.12 -4.17
C VAL A 120 -5.40 -5.21 -3.09
N LEU A 121 -4.28 -5.91 -2.98
CA LEU A 121 -4.10 -6.95 -1.96
C LEU A 121 -4.19 -6.39 -0.54
N TYR A 122 -3.63 -5.20 -0.31
CA TYR A 122 -3.70 -4.53 0.99
C TYR A 122 -5.14 -4.22 1.39
N VAL A 123 -5.93 -3.63 0.48
CA VAL A 123 -7.35 -3.35 0.71
C VAL A 123 -8.15 -4.62 0.96
N CYS A 124 -7.93 -5.68 0.16
CA CYS A 124 -8.56 -6.98 0.37
C CYS A 124 -8.20 -7.58 1.74
N GLY A 125 -6.92 -7.54 2.14
CA GLY A 125 -6.47 -8.04 3.44
C GLY A 125 -7.14 -7.34 4.62
N HIS A 126 -7.26 -6.01 4.57
CA HIS A 126 -8.01 -5.25 5.57
C HIS A 126 -9.50 -5.56 5.55
N GLY A 127 -10.10 -5.76 4.37
CA GLY A 127 -11.50 -6.16 4.25
C GLY A 127 -11.79 -7.50 4.92
N VAL A 128 -10.91 -8.49 4.72
CA VAL A 128 -11.00 -9.79 5.40
C VAL A 128 -10.86 -9.62 6.91
N HIS A 129 -9.88 -8.85 7.38
CA HIS A 129 -9.68 -8.59 8.81
C HIS A 129 -10.92 -7.95 9.47
N ILE A 130 -11.56 -6.97 8.82
CA ILE A 130 -12.78 -6.35 9.33
C ILE A 130 -13.93 -7.36 9.41
N ALA A 131 -14.07 -8.23 8.41
CA ALA A 131 -15.09 -9.28 8.40
C ALA A 131 -14.86 -10.32 9.52
N GLU A 132 -13.62 -10.76 9.71
CA GLU A 132 -13.22 -11.70 10.79
C GLU A 132 -13.53 -11.10 12.17
N ASN A 133 -13.14 -9.85 12.40
CA ASN A 133 -13.43 -9.15 13.67
C ASN A 133 -14.92 -8.98 13.94
N SER A 134 -15.70 -8.70 12.89
CA SER A 134 -17.16 -8.57 13.00
C SER A 134 -17.82 -9.90 13.38
N TYR A 135 -17.35 -11.01 12.80
CA TYR A 135 -17.83 -12.35 13.11
C TYR A 135 -17.51 -12.74 14.56
N ARG A 136 -16.25 -12.61 15.00
CA ARG A 136 -15.84 -12.91 16.39
C ARG A 136 -16.64 -12.09 17.41
N LYS A 137 -16.89 -10.81 17.13
CA LYS A 137 -17.69 -9.95 18.01
C LYS A 137 -19.12 -10.47 18.14
N SER A 138 -19.74 -10.89 17.04
CA SER A 138 -21.10 -11.46 17.07
C SER A 138 -21.18 -12.77 17.87
N GLU A 139 -20.17 -13.64 17.75
CA GLU A 139 -20.10 -14.90 18.48
C GLU A 139 -19.97 -14.67 19.99
N SER A 140 -19.08 -13.76 20.41
CA SER A 140 -18.91 -13.41 21.84
C SER A 140 -20.17 -12.79 22.46
N ALA A 141 -20.94 -12.02 21.68
CA ALA A 141 -22.20 -11.43 22.15
C ALA A 141 -23.27 -12.50 22.36
N ILE A 142 -23.36 -13.48 21.46
CA ILE A 142 -24.30 -14.61 21.58
C ILE A 142 -23.93 -15.47 22.80
N GLU A 143 -22.64 -15.75 23.01
CA GLU A 143 -22.17 -16.52 24.16
C GLU A 143 -22.50 -15.82 25.48
N PHE A 144 -22.25 -14.50 25.57
CA PHE A 144 -22.58 -13.72 26.76
C PHE A 144 -24.08 -13.69 27.06
N LEU A 145 -24.92 -13.59 26.02
CA LEU A 145 -26.38 -13.67 26.18
C LEU A 145 -26.80 -15.06 26.67
N ASN A 146 -26.23 -16.14 26.13
CA ASN A 146 -26.54 -17.50 26.53
C ASN A 146 -26.16 -17.79 28.00
N ILE A 147 -25.01 -17.26 28.45
CA ILE A 147 -24.56 -17.37 29.85
C ILE A 147 -25.51 -16.60 30.79
N ASN A 148 -25.89 -15.36 30.46
CA ASN A 148 -26.72 -14.54 31.35
C ASN A 148 -28.21 -14.89 31.35
N THR A 149 -28.74 -15.45 30.27
CA THR A 149 -30.16 -15.83 30.21
C THR A 149 -30.44 -17.21 30.81
N GLY A 150 -29.43 -17.98 31.22
CA GLY A 150 -29.60 -19.31 31.83
C GLY A 150 -30.26 -20.33 30.89
N LEU A 151 -30.32 -20.04 29.60
CA LEU A 151 -30.96 -20.89 28.58
C LEU A 151 -30.17 -22.17 28.28
N SER A 152 -28.99 -22.36 28.89
CA SER A 152 -28.17 -23.56 28.75
C SER A 152 -28.74 -24.81 29.41
N SER A 153 -29.86 -24.73 30.15
CA SER A 153 -30.41 -25.86 30.91
C SER A 153 -31.82 -26.34 30.53
N ILE A 154 -32.44 -25.81 29.47
CA ILE A 154 -33.67 -26.43 28.91
C ILE A 154 -33.28 -27.31 27.73
N LYS A 155 -32.47 -28.34 28.01
CA LYS A 155 -32.33 -29.48 27.10
C LYS A 155 -33.70 -30.17 27.09
N ALA A 156 -34.44 -29.96 26.02
CA ALA A 156 -35.79 -30.44 25.82
C ALA A 156 -35.85 -31.99 25.89
N GLU A 157 -36.06 -32.54 27.08
CA GLU A 157 -36.99 -33.66 27.19
C GLU A 157 -38.39 -33.04 27.15
N HIS A 158 -38.98 -32.93 25.96
CA HIS A 158 -40.39 -32.58 25.83
C HIS A 158 -41.11 -33.67 25.03
N PRO A 159 -41.97 -34.51 25.66
CA PRO A 159 -43.09 -35.09 24.95
C PRO A 159 -44.05 -33.96 24.56
N ALA A 160 -44.52 -34.00 23.31
CA ALA A 160 -45.40 -33.01 22.71
C ALA A 160 -46.61 -32.67 23.59
N PRO A 161 -47.07 -31.40 23.55
CA PRO A 161 -48.48 -31.24 23.29
C PRO A 161 -48.83 -30.10 22.33
N GLU A 162 -49.92 -30.40 21.65
CA GLU A 162 -50.71 -29.66 20.71
C GLU A 162 -51.51 -28.55 21.40
N GLY A 163 -51.48 -27.33 20.84
CA GLY A 163 -52.53 -26.33 21.02
C GLY A 163 -52.18 -25.04 21.78
N ALA A 164 -52.72 -23.94 21.24
CA ALA A 164 -52.95 -22.62 21.86
C ALA A 164 -51.86 -21.53 21.77
N ARG A 165 -51.89 -20.83 20.62
CA ARG A 165 -52.16 -19.38 20.45
C ARG A 165 -52.09 -18.48 21.72
N LYS A 166 -51.25 -17.45 21.70
CA LYS A 166 -51.63 -16.03 21.85
C LYS A 166 -50.45 -15.08 21.63
N GLU A 167 -50.75 -13.98 20.96
CA GLU A 167 -49.90 -12.84 20.61
C GLU A 167 -49.39 -12.13 21.87
N THR A 168 -48.14 -11.65 21.85
CA THR A 168 -47.68 -10.62 22.77
C THR A 168 -46.70 -9.69 22.07
N GLU A 169 -47.16 -8.46 21.95
CA GLU A 169 -46.52 -7.23 21.50
C GLU A 169 -45.38 -6.87 22.47
N VAL A 170 -44.15 -6.65 21.95
CA VAL A 170 -43.02 -6.18 22.76
C VAL A 170 -42.44 -4.90 22.17
N SER A 171 -42.45 -3.91 23.04
CA SER A 171 -42.14 -2.49 22.88
C SER A 171 -40.69 -2.22 22.48
N ALA A 172 -40.52 -1.16 21.67
CA ALA A 172 -39.26 -0.65 21.18
C ALA A 172 -38.34 -0.18 22.33
N THR A 173 -37.11 -0.70 22.36
CA THR A 173 -36.08 -0.32 23.32
C THR A 173 -35.15 0.76 22.73
N GLU A 174 -35.11 1.86 23.47
CA GLU A 174 -34.20 3.00 23.52
C GLU A 174 -32.80 2.79 22.89
N ILE A 175 -32.48 3.60 21.87
CA ILE A 175 -31.15 3.69 21.25
C ILE A 175 -30.30 4.62 22.12
N GLY A 176 -29.37 4.02 22.87
CA GLY A 176 -28.40 4.72 23.71
C GLY A 176 -27.47 5.65 22.90
N ALA A 177 -27.39 6.90 23.32
CA ALA A 177 -26.56 7.94 22.75
C ALA A 177 -25.06 7.62 22.90
N ILE A 178 -24.35 7.54 21.77
CA ILE A 178 -22.90 7.36 21.71
C ILE A 178 -22.25 8.70 22.08
N LYS A 179 -21.57 8.71 23.23
CA LYS A 179 -20.77 9.86 23.70
C LYS A 179 -19.57 10.05 22.75
N PRO A 180 -19.40 11.22 22.11
CA PRO A 180 -18.28 11.46 21.21
C PRO A 180 -16.95 11.42 21.97
N THR A 181 -15.98 10.71 21.40
CA THR A 181 -14.60 10.63 21.89
C THR A 181 -13.91 11.98 21.63
N PRO A 182 -13.20 12.56 22.62
CA PRO A 182 -12.51 13.84 22.44
C PRO A 182 -11.38 13.73 21.42
N ALA A 183 -11.27 14.74 20.57
CA ALA A 183 -10.24 14.86 19.55
C ALA A 183 -8.83 14.96 20.18
N PRO A 184 -7.79 14.41 19.54
CA PRO A 184 -6.42 14.54 19.99
C PRO A 184 -5.99 16.02 19.96
N SER A 185 -5.38 16.45 21.07
CA SER A 185 -4.89 17.81 21.26
C SER A 185 -3.83 18.15 20.19
N PRO A 186 -3.85 19.36 19.60
CA PRO A 186 -2.83 19.79 18.64
C PRO A 186 -1.45 19.73 19.31
N GLY A 187 -0.55 18.92 18.73
CA GLY A 187 0.80 18.72 19.23
C GLY A 187 1.55 20.04 19.39
N THR A 188 2.26 20.14 20.52
CA THR A 188 3.20 21.20 20.86
C THR A 188 4.15 21.49 19.69
N PRO A 189 4.36 22.76 19.31
CA PRO A 189 5.32 23.11 18.27
C PRO A 189 6.71 22.60 18.64
N LEU A 190 7.29 21.74 17.79
CA LEU A 190 8.68 21.32 17.90
C LEU A 190 9.57 22.57 17.85
N ALA A 191 10.41 22.72 18.88
CA ALA A 191 11.37 23.81 18.97
C ALA A 191 12.29 23.81 17.73
N PRO A 192 12.62 24.98 17.17
CA PRO A 192 13.47 25.08 15.98
C PRO A 192 14.86 24.50 16.27
N HIS A 193 15.27 23.56 15.41
CA HIS A 193 16.60 22.97 15.45
C HIS A 193 17.65 24.06 15.20
N PRO A 194 18.67 24.22 16.06
CA PRO A 194 19.71 25.21 15.85
C PRO A 194 20.51 24.86 14.58
N LEU A 195 20.66 25.85 13.70
CA LEU A 195 21.44 25.72 12.47
C LEU A 195 22.91 25.46 12.79
N PRO A 196 23.59 24.58 12.01
CA PRO A 196 25.02 24.35 12.15
C PRO A 196 25.78 25.64 11.84
N GLN A 197 26.49 26.15 12.84
CA GLN A 197 27.39 27.30 12.66
C GLN A 197 28.50 26.91 11.69
N SER A 198 28.55 27.58 10.54
CA SER A 198 29.65 27.46 9.59
C SER A 198 30.95 27.92 10.25
N ARG A 199 31.82 26.97 10.58
CA ARG A 199 33.23 27.28 10.85
C ARG A 199 33.87 27.68 9.52
N THR A 200 34.14 28.96 9.35
CA THR A 200 35.07 29.47 8.34
C THR A 200 36.51 29.09 8.73
N PRO A 201 37.35 28.65 7.77
CA PRO A 201 38.78 28.45 7.96
C PRO A 201 39.54 29.79 8.09
#